data_AF-A0A2W0AT88-F1
#
_entry.id   AF-A0A2W0AT88-F1
#
_cell.length_a   1.000
_cell.length_b   1.000
_cell.length_c   1.000
_cell.angle_alpha   90.00
_cell.angle_beta   90.00
_cell.angle_gamma   90.00
#
_symmetry.space_group_name_H-M   'P 1'
#
loop_
_entity.id
_entity.type
_entity.pdbx_description
1 polymer ?
#
loop_
_entity_poly.entity_id
_entity_poly.type
_entity_poly.pdbx_seq_one_letter_code
_entity_poly.pdbx_strand_id
1 'polypeptide(L)'
;MEGLEPQPGQWNGEALQRYRQMLQDLQQRGIQLIVCLHHFTHLKWFERQGAFLGPNAVEIFERFARTVVGELGDLCRYWVTFNEPDVFAARWVMFWEKFPPGRKGEIGTSLRVVNAMAQCHAHAYRPIHELHYHALVGWAHNYGVFEPSNPWFAPVRWIAGLLSQLFNESFLAVVERGRPAFPFNLTNRNFRNAKETCDFVGLNVYSGFHVAFSLKHRSRLFGNVFVPEHVPQGDSGVEKPYGEAFPGAIRVAVRRAARLGKPSTS
;
A
#
# COMPACT_ATOMS: atom_id res chain seq x y z
N MET A 1 0.53 9.83 22.33
CA MET A 1 -0.87 9.40 22.27
C MET A 1 -0.87 7.89 22.15
N GLU A 2 -1.56 7.17 23.04
CA GLU A 2 -1.68 5.71 22.94
C GLU A 2 -2.54 5.33 21.73
N GLY A 3 -2.21 4.24 21.06
CA GLY A 3 -2.97 3.73 19.91
C GLY A 3 -4.29 3.09 20.33
N LEU A 4 -5.12 2.71 19.35
CA LEU A 4 -6.43 2.08 19.60
C LEU A 4 -6.37 0.78 20.39
N GLU A 5 -5.28 0.02 20.28
CA GLU A 5 -5.05 -1.25 20.99
C GLU A 5 -3.65 -1.24 21.65
N PRO A 6 -3.47 -0.59 22.82
CA PRO A 6 -2.15 -0.43 23.44
C PRO A 6 -1.43 -1.75 23.75
N GLN A 7 -2.19 -2.81 24.04
CA GLN A 7 -1.72 -4.18 24.23
C GLN A 7 -2.63 -5.15 23.47
N PRO A 8 -2.16 -6.35 23.09
CA PRO A 8 -2.99 -7.33 22.38
C PRO A 8 -4.30 -7.60 23.12
N GLY A 9 -5.43 -7.36 22.45
CA GLY A 9 -6.79 -7.56 22.98
C GLY A 9 -7.29 -6.46 23.94
N GLN A 10 -6.47 -5.47 24.29
CA GLN A 10 -6.87 -4.36 25.17
C GLN A 10 -7.13 -3.11 24.34
N TRP A 11 -8.39 -2.68 24.32
CA TRP A 11 -8.83 -1.53 23.52
C TRP A 11 -8.86 -0.25 24.34
N ASN A 12 -8.37 0.84 23.74
CA ASN A 12 -8.43 2.17 24.34
C ASN A 12 -9.76 2.85 23.97
N GLY A 13 -10.74 2.74 24.88
CA GLY A 13 -12.07 3.33 24.71
C GLY A 13 -12.07 4.85 24.55
N GLU A 14 -11.17 5.57 25.24
CA GLU A 14 -11.04 7.02 25.07
C GLU A 14 -10.55 7.40 23.67
N ALA A 15 -9.63 6.61 23.10
CA ALA A 15 -9.16 6.81 21.73
C ALA A 15 -10.27 6.53 20.71
N LEU A 16 -11.04 5.45 20.88
CA LEU A 16 -12.20 5.15 20.03
C LEU A 16 -13.23 6.27 20.09
N GLN A 17 -13.60 6.71 21.29
CA GLN A 17 -14.56 7.80 21.49
C GLN A 17 -14.09 9.10 20.85
N ARG A 18 -12.79 9.40 20.90
CA ARG A 18 -12.21 10.58 20.25
C ARG A 18 -12.36 10.52 18.73
N TYR A 19 -12.05 9.38 18.10
CA TYR A 19 -12.25 9.23 16.66
C TYR A 19 -13.73 9.31 16.29
N ARG A 20 -14.61 8.71 17.10
CA ARG A 20 -16.06 8.80 16.91
C ARG A 20 -16.55 10.25 16.93
N GLN A 21 -16.10 11.06 17.90
CA GLN A 21 -16.41 12.49 17.98
C GLN A 21 -15.91 13.25 16.74
N MET A 22 -14.67 13.01 16.31
CA MET A 22 -14.14 13.62 15.09
C MET A 22 -14.98 13.30 13.85
N LEU A 23 -15.38 12.04 13.69
CA LEU A 23 -16.22 11.61 12.56
C LEU A 23 -17.62 12.23 12.64
N GLN A 24 -18.23 12.28 13.83
CA GLN A 24 -19.53 12.93 14.04
C GLN A 24 -19.48 14.43 13.70
N ASP A 25 -18.44 15.14 14.14
CA ASP A 25 -18.28 16.58 13.88
C ASP A 25 -18.14 16.87 12.37
N LEU A 26 -17.39 16.03 11.64
CA LEU A 26 -17.25 16.12 10.20
C LEU A 26 -18.57 15.81 9.48
N GLN A 27 -19.29 14.77 9.93
CA GLN A 27 -20.59 14.39 9.37
C GLN A 27 -21.65 15.49 9.57
N GLN A 28 -21.69 16.12 10.76
CA GLN A 28 -22.58 17.25 11.06
C GLN A 28 -22.32 18.47 10.16
N ARG A 29 -21.10 18.59 9.63
CA ARG A 29 -20.71 19.63 8.65
C ARG A 29 -20.96 19.22 7.19
N GLY A 30 -21.60 18.07 6.96
CA GLY A 30 -21.88 17.56 5.61
C GLY A 30 -20.67 17.00 4.88
N ILE A 31 -19.57 16.68 5.58
CA ILE A 31 -18.35 16.14 4.98
C ILE A 31 -18.49 14.62 4.85
N GLN A 32 -18.27 14.11 3.63
CA GLN A 32 -18.26 12.67 3.38
C GLN A 32 -16.99 12.03 3.96
N LEU A 33 -17.17 10.95 4.73
CA LEU A 33 -16.10 10.29 5.45
C LEU A 33 -15.48 9.14 4.64
N ILE A 34 -14.15 9.11 4.63
CA ILE A 34 -13.32 7.98 4.19
C ILE A 34 -12.33 7.69 5.30
N VAL A 35 -12.35 6.47 5.84
CA VAL A 35 -11.46 6.07 6.94
C VAL A 35 -10.40 5.10 6.43
N CYS A 36 -9.14 5.42 6.68
CA CYS A 36 -8.00 4.54 6.41
C CYS A 36 -7.59 3.79 7.67
N LEU A 37 -7.68 2.45 7.64
CA LEU A 37 -7.37 1.59 8.77
C LEU A 37 -5.86 1.54 9.08
N HIS A 38 -5.01 1.49 8.05
CA HIS A 38 -3.56 1.47 8.22
C HIS A 38 -2.86 2.47 7.31
N HIS A 39 -2.29 3.51 7.94
CA HIS A 39 -1.54 4.57 7.26
C HIS A 39 -0.08 4.61 7.72
N PHE A 40 0.69 3.57 7.35
CA PHE A 40 2.12 3.38 7.65
C PHE A 40 2.53 3.21 9.11
N THR A 41 1.60 3.35 10.05
CA THR A 41 1.85 3.17 11.47
C THR A 41 1.07 1.99 12.00
N HIS A 42 1.73 1.19 12.83
CA HIS A 42 1.13 0.10 13.56
C HIS A 42 1.72 0.00 14.97
N LEU A 43 1.08 -0.79 15.82
CA LEU A 43 1.37 -0.85 17.25
C LEU A 43 2.73 -1.53 17.51
N LYS A 44 3.45 -1.05 18.53
CA LYS A 44 4.80 -1.57 18.88
C LYS A 44 4.78 -3.07 19.20
N TRP A 45 3.73 -3.57 19.83
CA TRP A 45 3.61 -5.00 20.14
C TRP A 45 3.39 -5.83 18.87
N PHE A 46 2.69 -5.30 17.86
CA PHE A 46 2.52 -5.95 16.57
C PHE A 46 3.84 -6.01 15.80
N GLU A 47 4.62 -4.92 15.83
CA GLU A 47 5.98 -4.89 15.29
C GLU A 47 6.89 -5.96 15.94
N ARG A 48 6.83 -6.10 17.28
CA ARG A 48 7.59 -7.14 18.01
C ARG A 48 7.19 -8.58 17.63
N GLN A 49 5.99 -8.78 17.07
CA GLN A 49 5.53 -10.08 16.56
C GLN A 49 5.86 -10.30 15.08
N GLY A 50 6.64 -9.41 14.47
CA GLY A 50 7.04 -9.49 13.05
C GLY A 50 6.13 -8.72 12.09
N ALA A 51 5.20 -7.91 12.62
CA ALA A 51 4.24 -7.12 11.85
C ALA A 51 3.53 -7.96 10.78
N PHE A 52 3.43 -7.46 9.54
CA PHE A 52 2.78 -8.15 8.43
C PHE A 52 3.47 -9.45 8.00
N LEU A 53 4.70 -9.72 8.44
CA LEU A 53 5.38 -11.00 8.23
C LEU A 53 5.22 -11.95 9.42
N GLY A 54 4.57 -11.50 10.49
CA GLY A 54 4.28 -12.29 11.67
C GLY A 54 3.27 -13.41 11.37
N PRO A 55 3.32 -14.52 12.13
CA PRO A 55 2.46 -15.69 11.88
C PRO A 55 0.97 -15.39 12.07
N ASN A 56 0.63 -14.40 12.91
CA ASN A 56 -0.75 -14.05 13.26
C ASN A 56 -1.21 -12.72 12.62
N ALA A 57 -0.49 -12.23 11.59
CA ALA A 57 -0.69 -10.89 11.06
C ALA A 57 -2.09 -10.69 10.48
N VAL A 58 -2.61 -11.73 9.83
CA VAL A 58 -3.92 -11.73 9.19
C VAL A 58 -5.01 -11.65 10.24
N GLU A 59 -4.94 -12.49 11.27
CA GLU A 59 -5.91 -12.56 12.37
C GLU A 59 -5.91 -11.28 13.21
N ILE A 60 -4.72 -10.71 13.45
CA ILE A 60 -4.59 -9.44 14.16
C ILE A 60 -5.22 -8.31 13.37
N PHE A 61 -4.92 -8.20 12.07
CA PHE A 61 -5.49 -7.15 11.23
C PHE A 61 -7.00 -7.32 11.04
N GLU A 62 -7.48 -8.56 10.89
CA GLU A 62 -8.91 -8.86 10.82
C GLU A 62 -9.63 -8.44 12.10
N ARG A 63 -9.12 -8.82 13.28
CA ARG A 63 -9.67 -8.38 14.58
C ARG A 63 -9.69 -6.86 14.66
N PHE A 64 -8.60 -6.22 14.25
CA PHE A 64 -8.50 -4.77 14.26
C PHE A 64 -9.57 -4.12 13.39
N ALA A 65 -9.73 -4.59 12.14
CA ALA A 65 -10.75 -4.11 11.24
C ALA A 65 -12.17 -4.35 11.79
N ARG A 66 -12.45 -5.54 12.34
CA ARG A 66 -13.75 -5.85 12.96
C ARG A 66 -14.09 -4.89 14.10
N THR A 67 -13.15 -4.60 15.00
CA THR A 67 -13.41 -3.67 16.10
C THR A 67 -13.60 -2.25 15.61
N VAL A 68 -12.72 -1.74 14.74
CA VAL A 68 -12.84 -0.36 14.25
C VAL A 68 -14.12 -0.14 13.46
N VAL A 69 -14.49 -1.08 12.57
CA VAL A 69 -15.74 -1.00 11.81
C VAL A 69 -16.95 -1.23 12.69
N GLY A 70 -16.88 -2.09 13.72
CA GLY A 70 -17.97 -2.24 14.69
C GLY A 70 -18.28 -0.94 15.45
N GLU A 71 -17.24 -0.16 15.78
CA GLU A 71 -17.37 1.07 16.57
C GLU A 71 -17.69 2.32 15.75
N LEU A 72 -17.29 2.36 14.47
CA LEU A 72 -17.36 3.55 13.62
C LEU A 72 -18.12 3.33 12.29
N GLY A 73 -18.58 2.10 12.04
CA GLY A 73 -19.28 1.67 10.83
C GLY A 73 -20.55 2.44 10.53
N ASP A 74 -21.27 2.87 11.56
CA ASP A 74 -22.50 3.66 11.44
C ASP A 74 -22.25 5.10 10.95
N LEU A 75 -21.02 5.59 11.07
CA LEU A 75 -20.63 6.93 10.64
C LEU A 75 -19.93 6.94 9.26
N CYS A 76 -19.25 5.84 8.91
CA CYS A 76 -18.39 5.79 7.72
C CYS A 76 -18.75 4.63 6.78
N ARG A 77 -18.98 4.99 5.51
CA ARG A 77 -19.25 4.02 4.44
C ARG A 77 -17.98 3.57 3.70
N TYR A 78 -16.98 4.43 3.55
CA TYR A 78 -15.80 4.18 2.73
C TYR A 78 -14.59 3.78 3.58
N TRP A 79 -14.12 2.57 3.38
CA TRP A 79 -13.03 1.96 4.15
C TRP A 79 -11.83 1.70 3.25
N VAL A 80 -10.72 2.34 3.56
CA VAL A 80 -9.41 2.07 2.97
C VAL A 80 -8.63 1.18 3.93
N THR A 81 -8.35 -0.07 3.57
CA THR A 81 -7.62 -0.96 4.50
C THR A 81 -6.18 -0.53 4.66
N PHE A 82 -5.50 -0.22 3.54
CA PHE A 82 -4.09 0.16 3.51
C PHE A 82 -3.90 1.39 2.64
N ASN A 83 -3.18 2.37 3.18
CA ASN A 83 -2.58 3.43 2.37
C ASN A 83 -1.25 2.94 1.79
N GLU A 84 -1.14 2.96 0.47
CA GLU A 84 0.06 2.69 -0.33
C GLU A 84 0.86 1.45 0.15
N PRO A 85 0.26 0.25 0.09
CA PRO A 85 0.91 -0.98 0.54
C PRO A 85 2.21 -1.26 -0.24
N ASP A 86 2.27 -0.84 -1.50
CA ASP A 86 3.44 -0.90 -2.37
C ASP A 86 4.56 0.03 -1.89
N VAL A 87 4.28 1.29 -1.54
CA VAL A 87 5.25 2.22 -0.91
C VAL A 87 5.71 1.67 0.44
N PHE A 88 4.80 1.22 1.31
CA PHE A 88 5.17 0.67 2.62
C PHE A 88 6.14 -0.50 2.48
N ALA A 89 5.87 -1.41 1.54
CA ALA A 89 6.74 -2.54 1.26
C ALA A 89 8.07 -2.11 0.62
N ALA A 90 8.04 -1.14 -0.30
CA ALA A 90 9.20 -0.68 -1.05
C ALA A 90 10.14 0.26 -0.27
N ARG A 91 9.66 0.93 0.78
CA ARG A 91 10.40 1.91 1.60
C ARG A 91 11.79 1.42 2.00
N TRP A 92 11.86 0.16 2.41
CA TRP A 92 13.07 -0.48 2.91
C TRP A 92 14.03 -0.96 1.81
N VAL A 93 13.54 -1.17 0.60
CA VAL A 93 14.32 -1.71 -0.53
C VAL A 93 14.74 -0.60 -1.47
N MET A 94 13.80 0.27 -1.87
CA MET A 94 14.00 1.28 -2.92
C MET A 94 14.34 2.66 -2.36
N PHE A 95 13.80 3.03 -1.20
CA PHE A 95 13.91 4.38 -0.65
C PHE A 95 14.98 4.54 0.45
N TRP A 96 15.93 3.60 0.53
CA TRP A 96 17.13 3.69 1.38
C TRP A 96 16.88 3.69 2.89
N GLU A 97 15.68 3.32 3.33
CA GLU A 97 15.37 3.23 4.75
C GLU A 97 15.80 1.88 5.34
N LYS A 98 16.21 1.89 6.61
CA LYS A 98 16.65 0.67 7.31
C LYS A 98 15.43 -0.13 7.78
N PHE A 99 15.25 -1.35 7.27
CA PHE A 99 14.20 -2.27 7.75
C PHE A 99 14.42 -2.54 9.25
N PRO A 100 13.43 -2.38 10.15
CA PRO A 100 13.59 -2.76 11.55
C PRO A 100 13.79 -4.30 11.68
N PRO A 101 14.83 -4.85 12.34
CA PRO A 101 15.98 -4.26 13.01
C PRO A 101 17.27 -4.38 12.16
N GLY A 102 17.54 -3.39 11.31
CA GLY A 102 18.82 -3.21 10.61
C GLY A 102 19.12 -4.06 9.37
N ARG A 103 18.14 -4.78 8.79
CA ARG A 103 18.37 -5.58 7.57
C ARG A 103 18.38 -4.70 6.32
N LYS A 104 19.29 -4.97 5.37
CA LYS A 104 19.22 -4.38 4.02
C LYS A 104 17.99 -4.94 3.32
N GLY A 105 17.14 -4.07 2.79
CA GLY A 105 15.97 -4.50 2.06
C GLY A 105 16.36 -5.30 0.81
N GLU A 106 15.79 -6.49 0.69
CA GLU A 106 15.79 -7.29 -0.54
C GLU A 106 14.41 -7.21 -1.20
N ILE A 107 14.36 -7.16 -2.53
CA ILE A 107 13.10 -7.15 -3.31
C ILE A 107 12.17 -8.29 -2.87
N GLY A 108 12.73 -9.49 -2.63
CA GLY A 108 11.95 -10.63 -2.14
C GLY A 108 11.25 -10.37 -0.81
N THR A 109 11.82 -9.54 0.07
CA THR A 109 11.18 -9.16 1.34
C THR A 109 10.04 -8.16 1.13
N SER A 110 10.22 -7.13 0.29
CA SER A 110 9.11 -6.23 -0.08
C SER A 110 7.93 -7.00 -0.66
N LEU A 111 8.22 -7.98 -1.53
CA LEU A 111 7.18 -8.80 -2.14
C LEU A 111 6.46 -9.70 -1.13
N ARG A 112 7.16 -10.20 -0.11
CA ARG A 112 6.51 -10.94 0.99
C ARG A 112 5.60 -10.03 1.80
N VAL A 113 6.05 -8.80 2.11
CA VAL A 113 5.27 -7.82 2.87
C VAL A 113 4.01 -7.42 2.11
N VAL A 114 4.13 -7.02 0.84
CA VAL A 114 2.96 -6.58 0.05
C VAL A 114 1.95 -7.71 -0.16
N ASN A 115 2.40 -8.94 -0.37
CA ASN A 115 1.52 -10.10 -0.49
C ASN A 115 0.81 -10.41 0.85
N ALA A 116 1.50 -10.27 1.98
CA ALA A 116 0.90 -10.46 3.29
C ALA A 116 -0.13 -9.36 3.60
N MET A 117 0.16 -8.10 3.27
CA MET A 117 -0.81 -7.01 3.36
C MET A 117 -2.04 -7.26 2.47
N ALA A 118 -1.85 -7.81 1.28
CA ALA A 118 -2.97 -8.20 0.41
C ALA A 118 -3.84 -9.32 1.03
N GLN A 119 -3.24 -10.27 1.76
CA GLN A 119 -3.99 -11.24 2.56
C GLN A 119 -4.75 -10.60 3.71
N CYS A 120 -4.11 -9.69 4.47
CA CYS A 120 -4.79 -8.95 5.52
C CYS A 120 -5.99 -8.15 4.98
N HIS A 121 -5.84 -7.52 3.82
CA HIS A 121 -6.92 -6.80 3.13
C HIS A 121 -8.08 -7.74 2.78
N ALA A 122 -7.77 -8.88 2.15
CA ALA A 122 -8.76 -9.89 1.77
C ALA A 122 -9.52 -10.46 2.97
N HIS A 123 -8.82 -10.74 4.06
CA HIS A 123 -9.42 -11.25 5.30
C HIS A 123 -10.25 -10.20 6.03
N ALA A 124 -9.90 -8.91 5.95
CA ALA A 124 -10.72 -7.84 6.50
C ALA A 124 -11.96 -7.56 5.64
N TYR A 125 -11.91 -7.77 4.33
CA TYR A 125 -12.98 -7.40 3.39
C TYR A 125 -14.36 -7.98 3.77
N ARG A 126 -14.46 -9.30 3.97
CA ARG A 126 -15.76 -9.95 4.27
C ARG A 126 -16.30 -9.56 5.66
N PRO A 127 -15.51 -9.62 6.75
CA PRO A 127 -15.91 -9.11 8.05
C PRO A 127 -16.48 -7.68 8.04
N ILE A 128 -15.89 -6.79 7.25
CA ILE A 128 -16.39 -5.41 7.14
C ILE A 128 -17.80 -5.39 6.54
N HIS A 129 -18.06 -6.20 5.51
CA HIS A 129 -19.39 -6.32 4.90
C HIS A 129 -20.40 -7.06 5.79
N GLU A 130 -19.95 -8.02 6.61
CA GLU A 130 -20.80 -8.68 7.61
C GLU A 130 -21.31 -7.68 8.65
N LEU A 131 -20.45 -6.77 9.10
CA LEU A 131 -20.77 -5.76 10.10
C LEU A 131 -21.54 -4.56 9.50
N HIS A 132 -21.22 -4.20 8.26
CA HIS A 132 -21.80 -3.06 7.58
C HIS A 132 -22.04 -3.38 6.10
N TYR A 133 -23.24 -3.88 5.79
CA TYR A 133 -23.63 -4.37 4.46
C TYR A 133 -23.41 -3.36 3.33
N HIS A 134 -23.59 -2.06 3.60
CA HIS A 134 -23.42 -0.98 2.60
C HIS A 134 -22.00 -0.42 2.55
N ALA A 135 -21.04 -1.02 3.25
CA ALA A 135 -19.65 -0.61 3.21
C ALA A 135 -19.12 -0.67 1.78
N LEU A 136 -18.16 0.22 1.49
CA LEU A 136 -17.34 0.16 0.31
C LEU A 136 -15.91 0.00 0.81
N VAL A 137 -15.22 -1.05 0.39
CA VAL A 137 -13.90 -1.43 0.88
C VAL A 137 -12.90 -1.41 -0.28
N GLY A 138 -11.78 -0.74 -0.05
CA GLY A 138 -10.72 -0.57 -1.02
C GLY A 138 -9.35 -0.40 -0.37
N TRP A 139 -8.38 0.02 -1.18
CA TRP A 139 -7.07 0.48 -0.72
C TRP A 139 -6.68 1.73 -1.50
N ALA A 140 -5.72 2.51 -0.97
CA ALA A 140 -5.10 3.59 -1.71
C ALA A 140 -3.82 3.06 -2.37
N HIS A 141 -3.78 3.06 -3.69
CA HIS A 141 -2.68 2.56 -4.50
C HIS A 141 -1.80 3.72 -4.93
N ASN A 142 -0.50 3.65 -4.62
CA ASN A 142 0.45 4.57 -5.24
C ASN A 142 0.84 4.05 -6.61
N TYR A 143 0.75 4.91 -7.62
CA TYR A 143 1.26 4.60 -8.95
C TYR A 143 2.59 5.33 -9.19
N GLY A 144 3.66 4.54 -9.26
CA GLY A 144 5.01 5.03 -9.54
C GLY A 144 5.41 4.84 -11.00
N VAL A 145 5.90 5.90 -11.64
CA VAL A 145 6.50 5.80 -12.98
C VAL A 145 7.97 5.45 -12.86
N PHE A 146 8.43 4.49 -13.66
CA PHE A 146 9.84 4.08 -13.75
C PHE A 146 10.32 4.25 -15.19
N GLU A 147 10.99 5.36 -15.46
CA GLU A 147 11.53 5.68 -16.78
C GLU A 147 12.97 5.19 -16.92
N PRO A 148 13.34 4.55 -18.04
CA PRO A 148 14.72 4.18 -18.30
C PRO A 148 15.56 5.42 -18.60
N SER A 149 16.67 5.63 -17.88
CA SER A 149 17.56 6.78 -18.09
C SER A 149 18.23 6.78 -19.47
N ASN A 150 18.34 5.60 -20.10
CA ASN A 150 18.73 5.44 -21.50
C ASN A 150 17.73 4.49 -22.19
N PRO A 151 16.72 5.04 -22.88
CA PRO A 151 15.72 4.25 -23.60
C PRO A 151 16.30 3.40 -24.73
N TRP A 152 17.52 3.65 -25.22
CA TRP A 152 18.13 2.86 -26.29
C TRP A 152 18.84 1.61 -25.76
N PHE A 153 19.22 1.60 -24.49
CA PHE A 153 19.91 0.47 -23.87
C PHE A 153 18.92 -0.55 -23.29
N ALA A 154 18.80 -1.71 -23.95
CA ALA A 154 17.78 -2.71 -23.62
C ALA A 154 17.80 -3.19 -22.15
N PRO A 155 18.95 -3.48 -21.52
CA PRO A 155 18.97 -3.90 -20.12
C PRO A 155 18.34 -2.89 -19.16
N VAL A 156 18.55 -1.59 -19.37
CA VAL A 156 17.95 -0.53 -18.53
C VAL A 156 16.43 -0.48 -18.72
N ARG A 157 15.93 -0.59 -19.97
CA ARG A 157 14.49 -0.71 -20.23
C ARG A 157 13.87 -1.90 -19.52
N TRP A 158 14.52 -3.07 -19.59
CA TRP A 158 14.04 -4.29 -18.94
C TRP A 158 13.99 -4.14 -17.41
N ILE A 159 15.01 -3.54 -16.80
CA ILE A 159 15.04 -3.30 -15.36
C ILE A 159 13.94 -2.31 -14.96
N ALA A 160 13.77 -1.20 -15.69
CA ALA A 160 12.71 -0.23 -15.42
C ALA A 160 11.31 -0.86 -15.51
N GLY A 161 11.06 -1.66 -16.55
CA GLY A 161 9.80 -2.39 -16.71
C GLY A 161 9.54 -3.40 -15.59
N LEU A 162 10.58 -4.13 -15.17
CA LEU A 162 10.47 -5.08 -14.07
C LEU A 162 10.22 -4.38 -12.73
N LEU A 163 10.89 -3.26 -12.44
CA LEU A 163 10.61 -2.47 -11.24
C LEU A 163 9.19 -1.91 -11.24
N SER A 164 8.73 -1.37 -12.38
CA SER A 164 7.33 -0.93 -12.54
C SER A 164 6.33 -2.06 -12.32
N GLN A 165 6.62 -3.25 -12.85
CA GLN A 165 5.80 -4.44 -12.65
C GLN A 165 5.75 -4.84 -11.17
N LEU A 166 6.89 -4.89 -10.48
CA LEU A 166 6.96 -5.30 -9.08
C LEU A 166 6.31 -4.27 -8.15
N PHE A 167 6.48 -2.97 -8.42
CA PHE A 167 5.91 -1.91 -7.62
C PHE A 167 4.39 -1.78 -7.83
N ASN A 168 3.96 -1.62 -9.08
CA ASN A 168 2.56 -1.29 -9.38
C ASN A 168 1.63 -2.52 -9.42
N GLU A 169 2.12 -3.74 -9.64
CA GLU A 169 1.24 -4.90 -9.85
C GLU A 169 1.20 -5.89 -8.70
N SER A 170 2.13 -5.85 -7.73
CA SER A 170 2.22 -6.93 -6.75
C SER A 170 0.98 -7.05 -5.87
N PHE A 171 0.50 -5.94 -5.30
CA PHE A 171 -0.75 -5.92 -4.52
C PHE A 171 -1.96 -6.16 -5.44
N LEU A 172 -2.00 -5.43 -6.55
CA LEU A 172 -3.11 -5.47 -7.51
C LEU A 172 -3.35 -6.87 -8.07
N ALA A 173 -2.31 -7.61 -8.46
CA ALA A 173 -2.42 -8.95 -9.03
C ALA A 173 -2.98 -9.96 -8.02
N VAL A 174 -2.66 -9.81 -6.73
CA VAL A 174 -3.22 -10.67 -5.68
C VAL A 174 -4.73 -10.44 -5.56
N VAL A 175 -5.18 -9.19 -5.54
CA VAL A 175 -6.62 -8.86 -5.41
C VAL A 175 -7.39 -9.12 -6.72
N GLU A 176 -6.78 -8.86 -7.88
CA GLU A 176 -7.39 -9.05 -9.20
C GLU A 176 -7.47 -10.54 -9.58
N ARG A 177 -6.38 -11.29 -9.36
CA ARG A 177 -6.19 -12.64 -9.93
C ARG A 177 -6.08 -13.74 -8.88
N GLY A 178 -5.96 -13.40 -7.59
CA GLY A 178 -5.73 -14.37 -6.52
C GLY A 178 -4.34 -15.04 -6.58
N ARG A 179 -3.36 -14.40 -7.23
CA ARG A 179 -1.99 -14.92 -7.37
C ARG A 179 -0.97 -13.78 -7.49
N PRO A 180 0.31 -14.01 -7.15
CA PRO A 180 1.34 -12.97 -7.26
C PRO A 180 1.49 -12.44 -8.70
N ALA A 181 2.06 -11.25 -8.82
CA ALA A 181 2.49 -10.69 -10.10
C ALA A 181 3.69 -11.47 -10.70
N PHE A 182 3.88 -11.38 -12.01
CA PHE A 182 5.09 -11.88 -12.67
C PHE A 182 6.34 -11.16 -12.14
N PRO A 183 7.48 -11.86 -11.94
CA PRO A 183 7.75 -13.28 -12.21
C PRO A 183 7.39 -14.25 -11.08
N PHE A 184 6.87 -13.76 -9.96
CA PHE A 184 6.59 -14.55 -8.76
C PHE A 184 5.30 -15.37 -8.83
N ASN A 185 4.49 -15.17 -9.87
CA ASN A 185 3.35 -16.02 -10.18
C ASN A 185 3.75 -17.48 -10.50
N LEU A 186 5.03 -17.75 -10.75
CA LEU A 186 5.59 -19.09 -10.94
C LEU A 186 5.81 -19.84 -9.62
N THR A 187 5.64 -19.17 -8.47
CA THR A 187 5.66 -19.82 -7.17
C THR A 187 4.33 -20.50 -6.87
N ASN A 188 4.31 -21.61 -6.13
CA ASN A 188 3.09 -22.31 -5.70
C ASN A 188 2.24 -21.54 -4.65
N ARG A 189 2.44 -20.22 -4.53
CA ARG A 189 1.68 -19.40 -3.58
C ARG A 189 0.34 -19.02 -4.17
N ASN A 190 -0.72 -19.36 -3.45
CA ASN A 190 -2.09 -19.17 -3.87
C ASN A 190 -2.79 -18.18 -2.92
N PHE A 191 -3.45 -17.17 -3.49
CA PHE A 191 -4.19 -16.12 -2.78
C PHE A 191 -5.63 -16.04 -3.29
N ARG A 192 -6.22 -17.17 -3.68
CA ARG A 192 -7.60 -17.24 -4.21
C ARG A 192 -8.63 -16.55 -3.32
N ASN A 193 -8.43 -16.56 -2.00
CA ASN A 193 -9.28 -15.86 -1.03
C ASN A 193 -9.28 -14.33 -1.20
N ALA A 194 -8.21 -13.76 -1.76
CA ALA A 194 -8.08 -12.33 -2.03
C ALA A 194 -8.67 -11.90 -3.37
N LYS A 195 -9.04 -12.86 -4.23
CA LYS A 195 -9.62 -12.52 -5.52
C LYS A 195 -10.96 -11.79 -5.31
N GLU A 196 -11.15 -10.69 -6.03
CA GLU A 196 -12.41 -9.91 -6.06
C GLU A 196 -12.81 -9.29 -4.71
N THR A 197 -11.87 -9.11 -3.77
CA THR A 197 -12.15 -8.48 -2.46
C THR A 197 -12.03 -6.96 -2.50
N CYS A 198 -12.67 -6.29 -3.46
CA CYS A 198 -12.55 -4.83 -3.62
C CYS A 198 -13.79 -4.22 -4.28
N ASP A 199 -14.21 -3.08 -3.73
CA ASP A 199 -15.33 -2.28 -4.24
C ASP A 199 -14.87 -1.01 -4.94
N PHE A 200 -13.72 -0.45 -4.54
CA PHE A 200 -13.10 0.71 -5.18
C PHE A 200 -11.58 0.71 -4.99
N VAL A 201 -10.87 1.49 -5.80
CA VAL A 201 -9.43 1.76 -5.64
C VAL A 201 -9.18 3.25 -5.57
N GLY A 202 -8.57 3.70 -4.48
CA GLY A 202 -8.00 5.05 -4.37
C GLY A 202 -6.69 5.12 -5.14
N LEU A 203 -6.43 6.19 -5.87
CA LEU A 203 -5.21 6.37 -6.65
C LEU A 203 -4.41 7.57 -6.15
N ASN A 204 -3.19 7.29 -5.71
CA ASN A 204 -2.20 8.28 -5.34
C ASN A 204 -1.16 8.36 -6.47
N VAL A 205 -1.07 9.51 -7.14
CA VAL A 205 -0.18 9.69 -8.30
C VAL A 205 0.64 10.95 -8.10
N TYR A 206 1.93 10.76 -7.83
CA TYR A 206 2.83 11.88 -7.50
C TYR A 206 4.12 11.84 -8.31
N SER A 207 4.79 10.68 -8.31
CA SER A 207 6.23 10.61 -8.54
C SER A 207 6.61 9.83 -9.79
N GLY A 208 7.42 10.47 -10.64
CA GLY A 208 8.27 9.81 -11.62
C GLY A 208 9.67 9.52 -11.07
N PHE A 209 10.19 8.35 -11.40
CA PHE A 209 11.53 7.91 -11.07
C PHE A 209 12.29 7.49 -12.33
N HIS A 210 13.58 7.78 -12.37
CA HIS A 210 14.49 7.37 -13.42
C HIS A 210 15.32 6.17 -12.97
N VAL A 211 15.56 5.25 -13.90
CA VAL A 211 16.25 3.98 -13.64
C VAL A 211 17.50 3.91 -14.51
N ALA A 212 18.66 3.79 -13.88
CA ALA A 212 19.95 3.54 -14.54
C ALA A 212 20.52 2.16 -14.16
N PHE A 213 21.40 1.61 -14.99
CA PHE A 213 22.12 0.39 -14.66
C PHE A 213 23.34 0.71 -13.77
N SER A 214 23.55 -0.08 -12.72
CA SER A 214 24.68 0.05 -11.82
C SER A 214 25.09 -1.28 -11.20
N LEU A 215 26.36 -1.66 -11.39
CA LEU A 215 26.98 -2.84 -10.78
C LEU A 215 27.01 -2.77 -9.24
N LYS A 216 26.86 -1.58 -8.65
CA LYS A 216 26.86 -1.36 -7.20
C LYS A 216 25.54 -1.76 -6.53
N HIS A 217 24.45 -1.93 -7.28
CA HIS A 217 23.11 -2.19 -6.74
C HIS A 217 22.59 -3.60 -7.05
N ARG A 218 23.42 -4.62 -6.78
CA ARG A 218 23.09 -6.04 -7.04
C ARG A 218 21.79 -6.50 -6.38
N SER A 219 21.52 -6.07 -5.15
CA SER A 219 20.29 -6.42 -4.40
C SER A 219 19.01 -5.78 -4.97
N ARG A 220 19.13 -4.88 -5.96
CA ARG A 220 18.05 -4.17 -6.64
C ARG A 220 18.02 -4.47 -8.13
N LEU A 221 18.43 -5.68 -8.52
CA LEU A 221 18.48 -6.12 -9.92
C LEU A 221 19.38 -5.21 -10.79
N PHE A 222 20.44 -4.65 -10.19
CA PHE A 222 21.35 -3.69 -10.83
C PHE A 222 20.67 -2.36 -11.23
N GLY A 223 19.44 -2.10 -10.77
CA GLY A 223 18.74 -0.84 -10.98
C GLY A 223 19.13 0.20 -9.93
N ASN A 224 19.65 1.33 -10.39
CA ASN A 224 19.73 2.57 -9.63
C ASN A 224 18.47 3.40 -9.89
N VAL A 225 17.63 3.56 -8.88
CA VAL A 225 16.44 4.43 -8.95
C VAL A 225 16.81 5.79 -8.40
N PHE A 226 16.57 6.86 -9.16
CA PHE A 226 16.89 8.23 -8.80
C PHE A 226 15.89 9.21 -9.40
N VAL A 227 15.95 10.47 -8.96
CA VAL A 227 15.21 11.58 -9.55
C VAL A 227 16.26 12.56 -10.08
N PRO A 228 16.27 12.90 -11.37
CA PRO A 228 17.22 13.87 -11.91
C PRO A 228 17.04 15.24 -11.23
N GLU A 229 18.13 15.98 -11.01
CA GLU A 229 18.06 17.30 -10.36
C GLU A 229 17.35 18.36 -11.22
N HIS A 230 17.31 18.16 -12.55
CA HIS A 230 16.78 19.13 -13.50
C HIS A 230 15.27 18.97 -13.79
N VAL A 231 14.62 17.90 -13.31
CA VAL A 231 13.18 17.71 -13.53
C VAL A 231 12.37 18.41 -12.43
N PRO A 232 11.14 18.86 -12.70
CA PRO A 232 10.28 19.46 -11.68
C PRO A 232 10.06 18.48 -10.53
N GLN A 233 10.43 18.86 -9.32
CA GLN A 233 10.27 18.06 -8.10
C GLN A 233 9.19 18.68 -7.20
N GLY A 234 8.48 17.85 -6.44
CA GLY A 234 7.55 18.33 -5.40
C GLY A 234 8.30 19.03 -4.26
N ASP A 235 7.70 20.09 -3.70
CA ASP A 235 8.17 21.01 -2.65
C ASP A 235 9.70 21.24 -2.55
N SER A 236 10.11 22.44 -2.96
CA SER A 236 11.46 22.97 -2.77
C SER A 236 11.73 23.23 -1.28
N GLY A 237 12.07 22.19 -0.51
CA GLY A 237 12.37 22.30 0.93
C GLY A 237 12.84 21.02 1.62
N VAL A 238 12.87 19.89 0.92
CA VAL A 238 13.33 18.59 1.45
C VAL A 238 14.73 18.28 0.92
N GLU A 239 15.64 17.79 1.77
CA GLU A 239 17.01 17.43 1.38
C GLU A 239 17.09 16.38 0.25
N LYS A 240 16.00 15.65 -0.01
CA LYS A 240 15.86 14.71 -1.12
C LYS A 240 14.46 14.79 -1.74
N PRO A 241 14.33 14.85 -3.06
CA PRO A 241 13.03 14.89 -3.72
C PRO A 241 12.22 13.61 -3.54
N TYR A 242 10.91 13.78 -3.34
CA TYR A 242 9.94 12.68 -3.29
C TYR A 242 9.66 12.05 -4.67
N GLY A 243 10.05 12.71 -5.76
CA GLY A 243 9.82 12.28 -7.14
C GLY A 243 9.72 13.45 -8.13
N GLU A 244 9.78 13.13 -9.42
CA GLU A 244 9.40 14.05 -10.49
C GLU A 244 7.89 14.26 -10.50
N ALA A 245 7.42 15.51 -10.58
CA ALA A 245 6.01 15.82 -10.76
C ALA A 245 5.57 15.39 -12.17
N PHE A 246 4.84 14.27 -12.26
CA PHE A 246 4.50 13.65 -13.54
C PHE A 246 2.97 13.52 -13.76
N PRO A 247 2.26 14.60 -14.13
CA PRO A 247 0.79 14.59 -14.25
C PRO A 247 0.28 13.64 -15.34
N GLY A 248 1.11 13.34 -16.36
CA GLY A 248 0.80 12.36 -17.41
C GLY A 248 0.56 10.93 -16.88
N ALA A 249 1.07 10.61 -15.69
CA ALA A 249 0.90 9.30 -15.06
C ALA A 249 -0.55 9.00 -14.68
N ILE A 250 -1.36 10.03 -14.39
CA ILE A 250 -2.74 9.87 -13.90
C ILE A 250 -3.55 9.05 -14.89
N ARG A 251 -3.45 9.35 -16.20
CA ARG A 251 -4.18 8.61 -17.24
C ARG A 251 -3.77 7.13 -17.28
N VAL A 252 -2.49 6.84 -17.07
CA VAL A 252 -1.97 5.47 -17.08
C VAL A 252 -2.44 4.73 -15.82
N ALA A 253 -2.34 5.36 -14.66
CA ALA A 253 -2.80 4.82 -13.38
C ALA A 253 -4.30 4.47 -13.43
N VAL A 254 -5.14 5.38 -13.94
CA VAL A 254 -6.58 5.17 -14.11
C VAL A 254 -6.88 3.99 -15.04
N ARG A 255 -6.24 3.94 -16.21
CA ARG A 255 -6.40 2.80 -17.15
C ARG A 255 -5.99 1.47 -16.52
N ARG A 256 -4.96 1.49 -15.68
CA ARG A 256 -4.42 0.31 -15.01
C ARG A 256 -5.37 -0.22 -13.94
N ALA A 257 -5.96 0.68 -13.15
CA ALA A 257 -6.98 0.36 -12.15
C ALA A 257 -8.31 -0.06 -12.79
N ALA A 258 -8.66 0.49 -13.96
CA ALA A 258 -9.89 0.15 -14.68
C ALA A 258 -10.01 -1.34 -15.04
N ARG A 259 -8.90 -2.09 -15.09
CA ARG A 259 -8.91 -3.55 -15.28
C ARG A 259 -9.67 -4.31 -14.20
N LEU A 260 -9.81 -3.74 -13.01
CA LEU A 260 -10.61 -4.31 -11.93
C LEU A 260 -12.12 -4.26 -12.20
N GLY A 261 -12.57 -3.41 -13.15
CA GLY A 261 -13.99 -3.18 -13.37
C GLY A 261 -14.70 -2.51 -12.19
N LYS A 262 -13.95 -1.81 -11.32
CA LYS A 262 -14.44 -1.14 -10.11
C LYS A 262 -14.25 0.38 -10.23
N PRO A 263 -15.09 1.20 -9.55
CA PRO A 263 -14.87 2.64 -9.43
C PRO A 263 -13.46 2.97 -8.91
N SER A 264 -12.83 3.98 -9.50
CA SER A 264 -11.56 4.54 -9.02
C SER A 264 -11.74 6.00 -8.59
N THR A 265 -11.11 6.37 -7.48
CA THR A 265 -11.10 7.75 -6.96
C THR A 265 -9.67 8.25 -6.96
N SER A 266 -9.38 9.32 -7.70
CA SER A 266 -8.09 10.02 -7.73
C SER A 266 -8.11 11.25 -6.84
#